data_AF-A0A2V6E8Y2-F1
#
_entry.id   AF-A0A2V6E8Y2-F1
#
_cell.length_a   1.000
_cell.length_b   1.000
_cell.length_c   1.000
_cell.angle_alpha   90.00
_cell.angle_beta   90.00
_cell.angle_gamma   90.00
#
_symmetry.space_group_name_H-M   'P 1'
#
loop_
_entity.id
_entity.type
_entity.pdbx_description
1 polymer ?
#
loop_
_entity_poly.entity_id
_entity_poly.type
_entity_poly.pdbx_seq_one_letter_code
_entity_poly.pdbx_strand_id
1 'polypeptide(L)'
;LLVQGFVLRYRPEEENVDGLPGDEGVFLPCSFWFDICLNLLGRKEEAHELFGRLLTLQNDLGLISEEYDPRDKRLLGNFPQAFTHVSLIVAAQFLKEKK
;
A
#
# COMPACT_ATOMS: atom_id res chain seq x y z
N LEU A 1 3.69 10.14 -7.28
CA LEU A 1 3.72 8.77 -6.74
C LEU A 1 2.32 8.22 -6.48
N LEU A 2 1.28 9.04 -6.28
CA LEU A 2 -0.07 8.51 -6.11
C LEU A 2 -0.69 8.07 -7.45
N VAL A 3 -1.18 6.83 -7.48
CA VAL A 3 -1.95 6.25 -8.60
C VAL A 3 -3.22 5.63 -8.03
N GLN A 4 -4.37 6.18 -8.42
CA GLN A 4 -5.68 5.80 -7.88
C GLN A 4 -5.75 5.79 -6.34
N GLY A 5 -4.98 6.65 -5.68
CA GLY A 5 -4.92 6.76 -4.22
C GLY A 5 -3.94 5.81 -3.52
N PHE A 6 -3.28 4.90 -4.25
CA PHE A 6 -2.18 4.08 -3.75
C PHE A 6 -0.83 4.69 -4.12
N VAL A 7 0.23 4.24 -3.45
CA VAL A 7 1.58 4.84 -3.57
C VAL A 7 2.49 3.92 -4.39
N LEU A 8 3.06 4.46 -5.47
CA LEU A 8 4.21 3.88 -6.16
C LEU A 8 5.49 4.09 -5.36
N ARG A 9 6.46 3.18 -5.51
CA ARG A 9 7.79 3.32 -4.90
C ARG A 9 8.63 4.38 -5.63
N TYR A 10 8.60 4.37 -6.96
CA TYR A 10 9.16 5.39 -7.85
C TYR A 10 8.24 5.58 -9.06
N ARG A 11 8.57 6.50 -9.97
CA ARG A 11 7.85 6.60 -11.25
C ARG A 11 8.48 5.59 -12.22
N PRO A 12 7.74 4.56 -12.67
CA PRO A 12 8.30 3.55 -13.57
C PRO A 12 8.65 4.12 -14.95
N GLU A 13 8.14 5.30 -15.31
CA GLU A 13 8.47 5.97 -16.57
C GLU A 13 9.84 6.67 -16.54
N GLU A 14 10.47 6.81 -15.37
CA GLU A 14 11.80 7.40 -15.23
C GLU A 14 12.87 6.32 -15.51
N GLU A 15 13.87 6.64 -16.35
CA GLU A 15 14.91 5.68 -16.74
C GLU A 15 15.83 5.27 -15.57
N ASN A 16 16.19 3.98 -15.52
CA ASN A 16 17.19 3.41 -14.60
C ASN A 16 16.94 3.69 -13.10
N VAL A 17 15.67 3.72 -12.69
CA VAL A 17 15.29 3.93 -11.28
C VAL A 17 15.64 2.74 -10.36
N ASP A 18 15.54 1.52 -10.87
CA ASP A 18 15.78 0.28 -10.11
C ASP A 18 16.61 -0.78 -10.88
N GLY A 19 16.84 -0.56 -12.18
CA GLY A 19 17.55 -1.49 -13.05
C GLY A 19 16.75 -2.75 -13.44
N LEU A 20 15.42 -2.75 -13.23
CA LEU A 20 14.55 -3.86 -13.62
C LEU A 20 13.74 -3.52 -14.90
N PRO A 21 13.48 -4.51 -15.77
CA PRO A 21 12.58 -4.34 -16.89
C PRO A 21 11.12 -4.53 -16.47
N GLY A 22 10.19 -3.79 -17.09
CA GLY A 22 8.74 -3.99 -16.95
C GLY A 22 8.00 -2.82 -16.31
N ASP A 23 6.69 -3.01 -16.12
CA ASP A 23 5.82 -2.08 -15.40
C ASP A 23 5.79 -2.44 -13.91
N GLU A 24 5.95 -1.44 -13.03
CA GLU A 24 5.81 -1.60 -11.56
C GLU A 24 4.34 -1.44 -11.14
N GLY A 25 3.87 -2.28 -10.21
CA GLY A 25 2.60 -2.06 -9.53
C GLY A 25 2.68 -0.97 -8.46
N VAL A 26 1.53 -0.62 -7.85
CA VAL A 26 1.57 0.22 -6.63
C VAL A 26 2.14 -0.60 -5.47
N PHE A 27 3.02 0.01 -4.68
CA PHE A 27 3.73 -0.67 -3.62
C PHE A 27 2.90 -0.60 -2.34
N LEU A 28 2.35 -1.75 -1.93
CA LEU A 28 1.38 -1.81 -0.84
C LEU A 28 1.97 -1.42 0.52
N PRO A 29 3.23 -1.76 0.86
CA PRO A 29 3.88 -1.19 2.02
C PRO A 29 3.86 0.34 2.00
N CYS A 30 4.33 0.99 0.93
CA CYS A 30 4.34 2.46 0.86
C CYS A 30 2.93 3.06 1.05
N SER A 31 1.89 2.37 0.61
CA SER A 31 0.50 2.81 0.79
C SER A 31 0.05 2.75 2.26
N PHE A 32 0.37 1.68 2.99
CA PHE A 32 0.11 1.61 4.45
C PHE A 32 0.93 2.63 5.25
N TRP A 33 2.18 2.90 4.85
CA TRP A 33 2.96 3.98 5.46
C TRP A 33 2.33 5.35 5.19
N PHE A 34 1.67 5.53 4.04
CA PHE A 34 0.95 6.75 3.73
C PHE A 34 -0.29 6.95 4.62
N ASP A 35 -1.01 5.89 5.01
CA ASP A 35 -2.06 5.96 6.04
C ASP A 35 -1.52 6.56 7.34
N ILE A 36 -0.34 6.08 7.79
CA ILE A 36 0.32 6.56 9.00
C ILE A 36 0.65 8.04 8.86
N CYS A 37 1.21 8.46 7.73
CA CYS A 37 1.52 9.86 7.45
C CYS A 37 0.26 10.74 7.49
N LEU A 38 -0.84 10.32 6.85
CA LEU A 38 -2.11 11.05 6.86
C LEU A 38 -2.62 11.23 8.30
N ASN A 39 -2.62 10.15 9.09
CA ASN A 39 -3.03 10.19 10.49
C ASN A 39 -2.15 11.13 11.34
N LEU A 40 -0.83 11.08 11.15
CA LEU A 40 0.11 11.96 11.86
C LEU A 40 -0.05 13.44 11.49
N LEU A 41 -0.51 13.73 10.27
CA LEU A 41 -0.85 15.08 9.82
C LEU A 41 -2.24 15.54 10.29
N GLY A 42 -2.97 14.72 11.07
CA GLY A 42 -4.32 15.01 11.53
C GLY A 42 -5.41 14.78 10.48
N ARG A 43 -5.06 14.25 9.30
CA ARG A 43 -5.99 13.92 8.20
C ARG A 43 -6.58 12.52 8.43
N LYS A 44 -7.29 12.35 9.54
CA LYS A 44 -7.70 11.04 10.06
C LYS A 44 -8.71 10.35 9.16
N GLU A 45 -9.71 11.08 8.66
CA GLU A 45 -10.75 10.53 7.79
C GLU A 45 -10.13 9.94 6.53
N GLU A 46 -9.21 10.66 5.90
CA GLU A 46 -8.50 10.19 4.71
C GLU A 46 -7.61 8.98 5.00
N ALA A 47 -6.96 8.95 6.17
CA ALA A 47 -6.16 7.80 6.60
C ALA A 47 -7.03 6.55 6.80
N HIS A 48 -8.21 6.68 7.41
CA HIS A 48 -9.14 5.58 7.60
C HIS A 48 -9.77 5.10 6.29
N GLU A 49 -10.08 6.01 5.36
CA GLU A 49 -10.61 5.67 4.04
C GLU A 49 -9.57 4.86 3.24
N LEU A 50 -8.32 5.33 3.18
CA LEU A 50 -7.26 4.61 2.47
C LEU A 50 -6.95 3.26 3.12
N PHE A 51 -6.83 3.20 4.44
CA PHE A 51 -6.62 1.94 5.16
C PHE A 51 -7.75 0.93 4.87
N GLY A 52 -9.00 1.37 4.93
CA GLY A 52 -10.16 0.54 4.59
C GLY A 52 -10.09 0.01 3.16
N ARG A 53 -9.68 0.84 2.19
CA ARG A 53 -9.47 0.41 0.80
C ARG A 53 -8.35 -0.62 0.68
N LEU A 54 -7.23 -0.45 1.38
CA LEU A 54 -6.11 -1.41 1.36
C LEU A 54 -6.51 -2.78 1.91
N LEU A 55 -7.38 -2.83 2.93
CA LEU A 55 -7.90 -4.10 3.47
C LEU A 55 -8.73 -4.88 2.45
N THR A 56 -9.37 -4.22 1.48
CA THR A 56 -10.14 -4.92 0.44
C THR A 56 -9.27 -5.67 -0.58
N LEU A 57 -7.96 -5.46 -0.56
CA LEU A 57 -7.00 -6.14 -1.45
C LEU A 57 -6.58 -7.52 -0.93
N GLN A 58 -6.96 -7.87 0.31
CA GLN A 58 -6.71 -9.19 0.88
C GLN A 58 -7.44 -10.28 0.09
N ASN A 59 -6.81 -11.45 -0.03
CA ASN A 59 -7.53 -12.64 -0.45
C ASN A 59 -8.44 -13.18 0.68
N ASP A 60 -9.10 -14.30 0.42
CA ASP A 60 -9.97 -15.02 1.35
C ASP A 60 -9.28 -15.49 2.65
N LEU A 61 -7.95 -15.61 2.64
CA LEU A 61 -7.14 -15.94 3.80
C LEU A 61 -6.61 -14.70 4.55
N GLY A 62 -6.93 -13.49 4.10
CA GLY A 62 -6.40 -12.25 4.67
C GLY A 62 -4.99 -11.88 4.20
N LEU A 63 -4.46 -12.54 3.16
CA LEU A 63 -3.09 -12.37 2.67
C LEU A 63 -2.99 -11.32 1.57
N ILE A 64 -1.89 -10.57 1.58
CA ILE A 64 -1.58 -9.49 0.64
C ILE A 64 -0.20 -9.70 -0.01
N SER A 65 -0.04 -9.32 -1.27
CA SER A 65 1.25 -9.32 -1.97
C SER A 65 2.08 -8.06 -1.70
N GLU A 66 3.23 -7.96 -2.35
CA GLU A 66 4.09 -6.79 -2.33
C GLU A 66 3.50 -5.60 -3.09
N GLU A 67 3.00 -5.88 -4.29
CA GLU A 67 2.48 -4.88 -5.21
C GLU A 67 1.03 -5.19 -5.60
N TYR A 68 0.34 -4.19 -6.13
CA TYR A 68 -1.00 -4.35 -6.69
C TYR A 68 -1.08 -3.65 -8.04
N ASP A 69 -1.78 -4.25 -9.00
CA ASP A 69 -2.14 -3.58 -10.25
C ASP A 69 -3.52 -2.93 -10.10
N PRO A 70 -3.62 -1.58 -10.03
CA PRO A 70 -4.91 -0.92 -9.96
C PRO A 70 -5.72 -0.95 -11.26
N ARG A 71 -5.09 -1.26 -12.41
CA ARG A 71 -5.76 -1.39 -13.71
C ARG A 71 -6.43 -2.75 -13.84
N ASP A 72 -5.63 -3.81 -13.66
CA ASP A 72 -6.08 -5.20 -13.80
C ASP A 72 -6.72 -5.76 -12.53
N LYS A 73 -6.61 -5.05 -11.42
CA LYS A 73 -7.13 -5.41 -10.09
C LYS A 73 -6.61 -6.77 -9.59
N ARG A 74 -5.29 -6.95 -9.65
CA ARG A 74 -4.63 -8.19 -9.23
C ARG A 74 -3.41 -7.93 -8.35
N LEU A 75 -3.16 -8.85 -7.43
CA LEU A 75 -1.96 -8.89 -6.62
C LEU A 75 -0.73 -9.22 -7.50
N LEU A 76 0.38 -8.52 -7.25
CA LEU A 76 1.64 -8.59 -7.99
C LEU A 76 2.82 -8.82 -7.05
N GLY A 77 3.91 -9.35 -7.60
CA GLY A 77 5.18 -9.53 -6.89
C GLY A 77 5.11 -10.63 -5.85
N ASN A 78 5.91 -10.49 -4.79
CA ASN A 78 6.02 -11.50 -3.74
C ASN A 78 4.68 -11.74 -3.04
N PHE A 79 4.33 -13.01 -2.82
CA PHE A 79 3.08 -13.39 -2.16
C PHE A 79 3.23 -14.66 -1.29
N PRO A 80 2.78 -14.65 -0.02
CA PRO A 80 2.40 -13.48 0.76
C PRO A 80 3.62 -12.63 1.13
N GLN A 81 3.53 -11.30 1.06
CA GLN A 81 4.69 -10.46 1.34
C GLN A 81 4.76 -10.05 2.81
N ALA A 82 5.77 -10.54 3.54
CA ALA A 82 5.91 -10.29 4.97
C ALA A 82 5.93 -8.80 5.33
N PHE A 83 6.67 -7.97 4.56
CA PHE A 83 6.75 -6.53 4.83
C PHE A 83 5.43 -5.79 4.62
N THR A 84 4.59 -6.23 3.69
CA THR A 84 3.23 -5.70 3.52
C THR A 84 2.37 -5.95 4.75
N HIS A 85 2.48 -7.14 5.34
CA HIS A 85 1.72 -7.47 6.54
C HIS A 85 2.26 -6.73 7.78
N VAL A 86 3.58 -6.53 7.87
CA VAL A 86 4.17 -5.66 8.91
C VAL A 86 3.65 -4.23 8.77
N SER A 87 3.57 -3.70 7.56
CA SER A 87 2.99 -2.36 7.29
C SER A 87 1.58 -2.25 7.85
N LEU A 88 0.75 -3.24 7.50
CA LEU A 88 -0.65 -3.29 7.85
C LEU A 88 -0.83 -3.25 9.37
N ILE A 89 -0.09 -4.11 10.07
CA ILE A 89 -0.16 -4.19 11.53
C ILE A 89 0.25 -2.86 12.17
N VAL A 90 1.33 -2.23 11.67
CA VAL A 90 1.79 -0.93 12.19
C VAL A 90 0.76 0.16 11.91
N ALA A 91 0.23 0.25 10.69
CA ALA A 91 -0.81 1.22 10.33
C ALA A 91 -2.06 1.07 11.23
N ALA A 92 -2.50 -0.17 11.48
CA ALA A 92 -3.60 -0.46 12.39
C ALA A 92 -3.34 0.05 13.82
N GLN A 93 -2.09 -0.04 14.32
CA GLN A 93 -1.74 0.51 15.63
C GLN A 93 -1.81 2.04 15.67
N PHE A 94 -1.40 2.72 14.59
CA PHE A 94 -1.45 4.19 14.51
C PHE A 94 -2.86 4.74 14.36
N LEU A 95 -3.73 4.01 13.64
CA LEU A 95 -5.12 4.40 13.39
C LEU A 95 -6.07 4.01 14.52
N LYS A 96 -5.62 3.23 15.50
CA LYS A 96 -6.44 2.85 16.65
C LYS A 96 -6.79 4.09 17.47
N GLU A 97 -8.08 4.36 17.67
CA GLU A 97 -8.53 5.37 18.62
C GLU A 97 -8.10 5.00 20.04
N LYS A 98 -7.53 5.97 20.77
CA LYS A 98 -7.24 5.80 22.20
C LYS A 98 -8.55 5.92 22.96
N LYS A 99 -8.97 4.82 23.59
CA LYS A 99 -9.98 4.86 24.66
C LYS A 99 -9.44 5.60 25.88
#